data_AF-A0A973M0Q9-F1
#
_entry.id   AF-A0A973M0Q9-F1
#
_cell.length_a   1.000
_cell.length_b   1.000
_cell.length_c   1.000
_cell.angle_alpha   90.00
_cell.angle_beta   90.00
_cell.angle_gamma   90.00
#
_symmetry.space_group_name_H-M   'P 1'
#
loop_
_entity.id
_entity.type
_entity.pdbx_description
1 polymer ?
#
loop_
_entity_poly.entity_id
_entity_poly.type
_entity_poly.pdbx_seq_one_letter_code
_entity_poly.pdbx_strand_id
1 'polypeptide(L)'
;VVEIGGARLAVGSLHLDLHGAARLRHAGEAMTVMERLAAAHDAAIVLGADVNERQHLPAWRYLATRLADCHAAAPSGDGLTFPAARPAERIDAVFAAREARVVSCGGAAAGKADLAGASDHLPVLAELQVDL
;
A
#
# COMPACT_ATOMS: atom_id res chain seq x y z
N VAL A 1 -5.72 3.38 -15.14
CA VAL A 1 -4.31 3.72 -15.39
C VAL A 1 -4.18 5.22 -15.37
N VAL A 2 -3.12 5.74 -14.75
CA VAL A 2 -2.79 7.16 -14.69
C VAL A 2 -1.48 7.38 -15.44
N GLU A 3 -1.37 8.46 -16.21
CA GLU A 3 -0.15 8.83 -16.93
C GLU A 3 0.46 10.09 -16.31
N ILE A 4 1.73 10.06 -15.95
CA ILE A 4 2.46 11.17 -15.32
C ILE A 4 3.85 11.24 -15.94
N GLY A 5 4.17 12.35 -16.61
CA GLY A 5 5.50 12.59 -17.17
C GLY A 5 5.94 11.62 -18.28
N GLY A 6 5.06 10.74 -18.77
CA GLY A 6 5.38 9.66 -19.72
C GLY A 6 5.32 8.26 -19.09
N ALA A 7 5.41 8.15 -17.76
CA ALA A 7 5.21 6.90 -17.04
C ALA A 7 3.72 6.57 -16.90
N ARG A 8 3.37 5.28 -17.00
CA ARG A 8 2.01 4.77 -16.80
C ARG A 8 1.93 3.94 -15.53
N LEU A 9 0.90 4.21 -14.73
CA LEU A 9 0.68 3.53 -13.45
C LEU A 9 -0.70 2.86 -13.41
N ALA A 10 -0.72 1.57 -13.14
CA ALA A 10 -1.91 0.84 -12.76
C ALA A 10 -2.14 1.05 -11.27
N VAL A 11 -2.97 2.05 -10.92
CA VAL A 11 -3.26 2.40 -9.53
C VAL A 11 -4.50 1.65 -9.03
N GLY A 12 -4.36 0.96 -7.91
CA GLY A 12 -5.43 0.25 -7.22
C GLY A 12 -5.59 0.69 -5.77
N SER A 13 -6.80 0.52 -5.24
CA SER A 13 -7.12 0.70 -3.82
C SER A 13 -7.85 -0.54 -3.32
N LEU A 14 -7.43 -1.06 -2.17
CA LEU A 14 -7.92 -2.31 -1.62
C LEU A 14 -8.29 -2.14 -0.14
N HIS A 15 -9.39 -2.74 0.28
CA HIS A 15 -9.73 -2.92 1.69
C HIS A 15 -10.11 -4.39 1.86
N LEU A 16 -9.29 -5.15 2.59
CA LEU A 16 -9.48 -6.59 2.74
C LEU A 16 -10.40 -6.93 3.91
N ASP A 17 -11.03 -8.10 3.82
CA ASP A 17 -12.02 -8.58 4.79
C ASP A 17 -11.45 -8.76 6.21
N LEU A 18 -12.31 -8.72 7.24
CA LEU A 18 -11.92 -9.06 8.60
C LEU A 18 -11.67 -10.58 8.77
N HIS A 19 -12.22 -11.41 7.87
CA HIS A 19 -12.04 -12.85 7.87
C HIS A 19 -10.77 -13.28 7.12
N GLY A 20 -9.83 -13.92 7.81
CA GLY A 20 -8.50 -14.26 7.27
C GLY A 20 -8.50 -15.07 5.96
N ALA A 21 -9.36 -16.08 5.84
CA ALA A 21 -9.44 -16.86 4.60
C ALA A 21 -10.01 -16.05 3.42
N ALA A 22 -10.86 -15.05 3.70
CA ALA A 22 -11.38 -14.16 2.68
C ALA A 22 -10.31 -13.16 2.23
N ARG A 23 -9.50 -12.62 3.16
CA ARG A 23 -8.37 -11.73 2.82
C ARG A 23 -7.44 -12.31 1.78
N LEU A 24 -6.93 -13.52 2.01
CA LEU A 24 -5.96 -14.13 1.09
C LEU A 24 -6.58 -14.37 -0.29
N ARG A 25 -7.84 -14.83 -0.33
CA ARG A 25 -8.57 -15.02 -1.59
C ARG A 25 -8.74 -13.69 -2.34
N HIS A 26 -9.26 -12.67 -1.67
CA HIS A 26 -9.51 -11.35 -2.26
C HIS A 26 -8.21 -10.65 -2.68
N ALA A 27 -7.11 -10.84 -1.93
CA ALA A 27 -5.79 -10.35 -2.33
C ALA A 27 -5.34 -10.98 -3.67
N GLY A 28 -5.62 -12.28 -3.87
CA GLY A 28 -5.31 -12.94 -5.14
C GLY A 28 -6.19 -12.51 -6.31
N GLU A 29 -7.48 -12.29 -6.06
CA GLU A 29 -8.42 -11.74 -7.05
C GLU A 29 -8.00 -10.32 -7.46
N ALA A 30 -7.68 -9.46 -6.48
CA ALA A 30 -7.20 -8.11 -6.71
C ALA A 30 -5.91 -8.10 -7.53
N MET A 31 -4.91 -8.92 -7.17
CA MET A 31 -3.67 -9.01 -7.94
C MET A 31 -3.89 -9.50 -9.36
N THR A 32 -4.79 -10.46 -9.59
CA THR A 32 -5.14 -10.91 -10.94
C THR A 32 -5.68 -9.76 -11.79
N VAL A 33 -6.53 -8.90 -11.22
CA VAL A 33 -7.06 -7.71 -11.91
C VAL A 33 -5.94 -6.70 -12.18
N MET A 34 -5.11 -6.40 -11.17
CA MET A 34 -4.02 -5.43 -11.29
C MET A 34 -2.96 -5.85 -12.31
N GLU A 35 -2.53 -7.12 -12.31
CA GLU A 35 -1.53 -7.65 -13.24
C GLU A 35 -2.05 -7.62 -14.70
N ARG A 36 -3.33 -7.95 -14.91
CA ARG A 36 -3.95 -7.84 -16.24
C ARG A 36 -4.01 -6.39 -16.72
N LEU A 37 -4.41 -5.47 -15.84
CA LEU A 37 -4.48 -4.05 -16.17
C LEU A 37 -3.08 -3.47 -16.49
N ALA A 38 -2.09 -3.80 -15.65
CA ALA A 38 -0.71 -3.39 -15.84
C ALA A 38 -0.15 -3.88 -17.19
N ALA A 39 -0.32 -5.17 -17.51
CA ALA A 39 0.14 -5.74 -18.75
C ALA A 39 -0.55 -5.16 -20.00
N ALA A 40 -1.86 -4.88 -19.92
CA ALA A 40 -2.62 -4.32 -21.03
C ALA A 40 -2.22 -2.87 -21.39
N HIS A 41 -1.59 -2.15 -20.47
CA HIS A 41 -1.26 -0.74 -20.62
C HIS A 41 0.23 -0.43 -20.53
N ASP A 42 1.08 -1.44 -20.37
CA ASP A 42 2.51 -1.30 -20.11
C ASP A 42 2.76 -0.33 -18.93
N ALA A 43 2.15 -0.67 -17.78
CA ALA A 43 2.08 0.21 -16.62
C ALA A 43 2.60 -0.47 -15.35
N ALA A 44 3.34 0.27 -14.52
CA ALA A 44 3.78 -0.20 -13.21
C ALA A 44 2.62 -0.19 -12.20
N ILE A 45 2.51 -1.22 -11.37
CA ILE A 45 1.45 -1.33 -10.35
C ILE A 45 1.78 -0.43 -9.14
N VAL A 46 0.77 0.31 -8.66
CA VAL A 46 0.77 0.96 -7.34
C VAL A 46 -0.54 0.60 -6.64
N LEU A 47 -0.46 0.06 -5.42
CA LEU A 47 -1.62 -0.45 -4.69
C LEU A 47 -1.63 0.13 -3.27
N GLY A 48 -2.61 0.98 -2.97
CA GLY A 48 -2.95 1.32 -1.60
C GLY A 48 -3.84 0.24 -0.99
N ALA A 49 -3.57 -0.17 0.24
CA ALA A 49 -4.34 -1.23 0.89
C ALA A 49 -4.51 -0.97 2.39
N ASP A 50 -5.75 -1.09 2.88
CA ASP A 50 -6.02 -1.60 4.22
C ASP A 50 -6.08 -3.12 4.11
N VAL A 51 -5.07 -3.79 4.67
CA VAL A 51 -4.90 -5.24 4.58
C VAL A 51 -5.67 -5.95 5.70
N ASN A 52 -6.10 -5.24 6.75
CA ASN A 52 -6.69 -5.82 7.97
C ASN A 52 -5.84 -6.92 8.63
N GLU A 53 -4.52 -6.89 8.41
CA GLU A 53 -3.56 -7.77 9.06
C GLU A 53 -2.13 -7.22 9.02
N ARG A 54 -1.28 -7.73 9.92
CA ARG A 54 0.13 -7.32 10.07
C ARG A 54 1.03 -8.00 9.04
N GLN A 55 2.22 -7.43 8.84
CA GLN A 55 3.17 -7.82 7.79
C GLN A 55 3.64 -9.28 7.75
N HIS A 56 3.51 -10.00 8.86
CA HIS A 56 3.89 -11.41 8.96
C HIS A 56 2.74 -12.38 8.61
N LEU A 57 1.53 -11.87 8.37
CA LEU A 57 0.33 -12.66 8.07
C LEU A 57 0.14 -12.91 6.56
N PRO A 58 -0.68 -13.92 6.19
CA PRO A 58 -0.63 -14.51 4.84
C PRO A 58 -0.97 -13.58 3.67
N ALA A 59 -2.00 -12.74 3.79
CA ALA A 59 -2.40 -11.83 2.72
C ALA A 59 -1.38 -10.71 2.51
N TRP A 60 -0.82 -10.13 3.59
CA TRP A 60 0.27 -9.17 3.47
C TRP A 60 1.49 -9.79 2.80
N ARG A 61 1.92 -10.97 3.28
CA ARG A 61 3.04 -11.69 2.67
C ARG A 61 2.77 -12.02 1.20
N TYR A 62 1.55 -12.40 0.86
CA TYR A 62 1.14 -12.64 -0.52
C TYR A 62 1.34 -11.38 -1.39
N LEU A 63 0.88 -10.20 -0.94
CA LEU A 63 1.09 -8.94 -1.66
C LEU A 63 2.58 -8.59 -1.75
N ALA A 64 3.32 -8.68 -0.65
CA ALA A 64 4.75 -8.36 -0.57
C ALA A 64 5.67 -9.33 -1.33
N THR A 65 5.20 -10.52 -1.71
CA THR A 65 5.95 -11.39 -2.64
C THR A 65 5.93 -10.86 -4.08
N ARG A 66 4.86 -10.15 -4.48
CA ARG A 66 4.66 -9.65 -5.84
C ARG A 66 5.11 -8.20 -6.01
N LEU A 67 4.78 -7.38 -5.02
CA LEU A 67 5.07 -5.94 -4.99
C LEU A 67 6.05 -5.64 -3.85
N ALA A 68 6.75 -4.51 -3.93
CA ALA A 68 7.50 -3.97 -2.82
C ALA A 68 6.55 -3.35 -1.78
N ASP A 69 6.66 -3.76 -0.51
CA ASP A 69 6.12 -3.00 0.63
C ASP A 69 6.96 -1.70 0.75
N CYS A 70 6.35 -0.55 0.47
CA CYS A 70 7.09 0.71 0.37
C CYS A 70 7.71 1.11 1.72
N HIS A 71 7.02 0.88 2.83
CA HIS A 71 7.57 1.18 4.15
C HIS A 71 8.75 0.26 4.48
N ALA A 72 8.67 -1.02 4.11
CA ALA A 72 9.81 -1.92 4.27
C ALA A 72 11.03 -1.52 3.41
N ALA A 73 10.79 -0.93 2.23
CA ALA A 73 11.85 -0.52 1.31
C ALA A 73 12.54 0.80 1.71
N ALA A 74 11.79 1.81 2.14
CA ALA A 74 12.31 3.13 2.48
C ALA A 74 11.51 3.76 3.64
N PRO A 75 11.69 3.28 4.89
CA PRO A 75 10.86 3.70 6.03
C PRO A 75 11.06 5.17 6.40
N SER A 76 9.95 5.83 6.74
CA SER A 76 9.90 7.15 7.38
C SER A 76 8.98 7.09 8.61
N GLY A 77 9.53 7.30 9.80
CA GLY A 77 8.80 7.09 11.06
C GLY A 77 8.62 5.60 11.42
N ASP A 78 7.60 5.29 12.22
CA ASP A 78 7.33 3.94 12.72
C ASP A 78 6.43 3.09 11.80
N GLY A 79 5.73 3.74 10.87
CA GLY A 79 4.80 3.11 9.95
C GLY A 79 3.53 2.57 10.62
N LEU A 80 3.24 2.94 11.87
CA LEU A 80 2.03 2.50 12.55
C LEU A 80 0.83 3.27 12.01
N THR A 81 -0.28 2.56 11.81
CA THR A 81 -1.47 3.11 11.16
C THR A 81 -2.72 2.96 12.02
N PHE A 82 -2.82 1.93 12.86
CA PHE A 82 -4.03 1.65 13.62
C PHE A 82 -3.75 1.34 15.10
N PRO A 83 -4.65 1.75 16.03
CA PRO A 83 -5.64 2.82 15.87
C PRO A 83 -4.96 4.19 15.90
N ALA A 84 -5.48 5.17 15.16
CA ALA A 84 -4.87 6.49 15.01
C ALA A 84 -4.61 7.24 16.33
N ALA A 85 -5.53 7.11 17.29
CA ALA A 85 -5.41 7.75 18.60
C ALA A 85 -4.29 7.16 19.47
N ARG A 86 -3.88 5.90 19.23
CA ARG A 86 -2.78 5.22 19.92
C ARG A 86 -2.18 4.15 19.00
N PRO A 87 -1.37 4.55 18.01
CA PRO A 87 -0.91 3.64 16.97
C PRO A 87 -0.12 2.48 17.56
N ALA A 88 -0.47 1.26 17.16
CA ALA A 88 0.14 0.03 17.65
C ALA A 88 0.35 -1.02 16.54
N GLU A 89 -0.40 -0.92 15.46
CA GLU A 89 -0.37 -1.86 14.35
C GLU A 89 -0.16 -1.14 13.02
N ARG A 90 0.56 -1.79 12.09
CA ARG A 90 0.60 -1.42 10.69
C ARG A 90 -0.24 -2.41 9.91
N ILE A 91 -1.44 -1.97 9.54
CA ILE A 91 -2.38 -2.75 8.73
C ILE A 91 -2.69 -2.07 7.39
N ASP A 92 -2.25 -0.82 7.23
CA ASP A 92 -2.34 -0.08 5.97
C ASP A 92 -0.96 0.03 5.31
N ALA A 93 -0.92 -0.03 3.99
CA ALA A 93 0.30 0.08 3.21
C ALA A 93 0.07 0.66 1.81
N VAL A 94 1.16 1.21 1.26
CA VAL A 94 1.35 1.36 -0.18
C VAL A 94 2.31 0.27 -0.64
N PHE A 95 1.88 -0.51 -1.62
CA PHE A 95 2.71 -1.45 -2.35
C PHE A 95 2.99 -0.90 -3.75
N ALA A 96 4.20 -1.10 -4.26
CA ALA A 96 4.57 -0.65 -5.60
C ALA A 96 5.29 -1.75 -6.38
N ALA A 97 5.21 -1.70 -7.71
CA ALA A 97 6.01 -2.56 -8.58
C ALA A 97 7.50 -2.39 -8.26
N ARG A 98 8.29 -3.46 -8.40
CA ARG A 98 9.67 -3.50 -7.87
C ARG A 98 10.63 -2.62 -8.68
N GLU A 99 10.25 -2.30 -9.91
CA GLU A 99 10.91 -1.35 -10.79
C GLU A 99 10.71 0.11 -10.37
N ALA A 100 9.65 0.42 -9.59
CA ALA A 100 9.47 1.76 -9.04
C ALA A 100 10.41 1.97 -7.85
N ARG A 101 11.20 3.06 -7.88
CA ARG A 101 12.07 3.41 -6.76
C ARG A 101 11.25 4.06 -5.65
N VAL A 102 11.21 3.41 -4.48
CA VAL A 102 10.62 4.00 -3.28
C VAL A 102 11.61 4.98 -2.66
N VAL A 103 11.22 6.25 -2.58
CA VAL A 103 12.05 7.34 -2.02
C VAL A 103 11.86 7.41 -0.50
N SER A 104 10.61 7.39 -0.05
CA SER A 104 10.24 7.37 1.36
C SER A 104 8.83 6.76 1.50
N CYS A 105 8.52 6.17 2.64
CA CYS A 105 7.16 5.72 2.96
C CYS A 105 6.93 5.70 4.47
N GLY A 106 5.85 6.34 4.93
CA GLY A 106 5.62 6.61 6.34
C GLY A 106 4.30 7.31 6.64
N GLY A 107 4.18 7.87 7.84
CA GLY A 107 3.05 8.72 8.22
C GLY A 107 3.09 10.09 7.55
N ALA A 108 1.94 10.73 7.38
CA ALA A 108 1.86 12.10 6.86
C ALA A 108 2.40 13.14 7.86
N ALA A 109 3.02 14.20 7.33
CA ALA A 109 3.54 15.31 8.13
C ALA A 109 2.43 16.27 8.60
N ALA A 110 1.67 15.86 9.62
CA ALA A 110 0.61 16.66 10.24
C ALA A 110 0.57 16.46 11.77
N GLY A 111 -0.18 17.33 12.47
CA GLY A 111 -0.35 17.25 13.92
C GLY A 111 -1.06 15.96 14.34
N LYS A 112 -0.57 15.31 15.41
CA LYS A 112 -1.16 14.05 15.90
C LYS A 112 -2.65 14.16 16.23
N ALA A 113 -3.07 15.29 16.80
CA ALA A 113 -4.48 15.54 17.13
C ALA A 113 -5.35 15.66 15.87
N ASP A 114 -4.85 16.33 14.82
CA ASP A 114 -5.57 16.45 13.55
C ASP A 114 -5.68 15.09 12.86
N LEU A 115 -4.58 14.32 12.82
CA LEU A 115 -4.57 12.98 12.24
C LEU A 115 -5.54 12.03 12.97
N ALA A 116 -5.50 12.00 14.30
CA ALA A 116 -6.40 11.16 15.10
C ALA A 116 -7.86 11.65 15.08
N GLY A 117 -8.10 12.92 14.80
CA GLY A 117 -9.44 13.48 14.61
C GLY A 117 -10.01 13.24 13.21
N ALA A 118 -9.16 12.99 12.22
CA ALA A 118 -9.58 12.81 10.82
C ALA A 118 -10.08 11.39 10.51
N SER A 119 -9.53 10.37 11.18
CA SER A 119 -9.82 8.95 10.94
C SER A 119 -9.37 8.10 12.13
N ASP A 120 -9.90 6.89 12.24
CA ASP A 120 -9.40 5.85 13.14
C ASP A 120 -8.14 5.14 12.63
N HIS A 121 -7.73 5.41 11.39
CA HIS A 121 -6.44 5.03 10.80
C HIS A 121 -5.58 6.27 10.50
N LEU A 122 -4.26 6.17 10.73
CA LEU A 122 -3.30 7.17 10.24
C LEU A 122 -3.04 6.96 8.74
N PRO A 123 -2.90 8.05 7.96
CA PRO A 123 -2.60 7.95 6.55
C PRO A 123 -1.18 7.43 6.31
N VAL A 124 -1.03 6.63 5.25
CA VAL A 124 0.27 6.21 4.72
C VAL A 124 0.62 7.09 3.52
N LEU A 125 1.78 7.73 3.55
CA LEU A 125 2.34 8.52 2.48
C LEU A 125 3.57 7.81 1.93
N ALA A 126 3.59 7.56 0.62
CA ALA A 126 4.73 7.01 -0.10
C ALA A 126 5.15 7.96 -1.22
N GLU A 127 6.44 8.28 -1.26
CA GLU A 127 7.08 9.01 -2.36
C GLU A 127 7.72 8.01 -3.30
N LEU A 128 7.25 7.98 -4.55
CA LEU A 128 7.73 7.08 -5.59
C LEU A 128 8.42 7.89 -6.68
N GLN A 129 9.59 7.42 -7.10
CA GLN A 129 10.24 7.84 -8.32
C GLN A 129 10.01 6.75 -9.36
N VAL A 130 9.41 7.15 -10.48
CA VAL A 130 9.14 6.28 -11.63
C VAL A 130 9.99 6.76 -12.78
N ASP A 131 10.73 5.84 -13.38
CA ASP A 131 11.54 6.15 -14.54
C ASP A 131 10.62 6.36 -15.76
N LEU A 132 11.03 7.25 -16.66
CA LEU A 132 10.33 7.62 -17.89
C LEU A 132 10.75 6.74 -19.07
#